data_AF-A0A6A3JAS7-F1
#
_entry.id   AF-A0A6A3JAS7-F1
#
_cell.length_a   1.000
_cell.length_b   1.000
_cell.length_c   1.000
_cell.angle_alpha   90.00
_cell.angle_beta   90.00
_cell.angle_gamma   90.00
#
_symmetry.space_group_name_H-M   'P 1'
#
loop_
_entity.id
_entity.type
_entity.pdbx_description
1 polymer ?
#
loop_
_entity_poly.entity_id
_entity_poly.type
_entity_poly.pdbx_seq_one_letter_code
_entity_poly.pdbx_strand_id
1 'polypeptide(L)'
;MVLPHATRNLRAAHFQPPAHRVRGDFVPAATHDLAAHGLVPFLTSPEGMHESATAYVLSARQGFTFDDAPAIVIAAYSARFGRHGLSIMHCKRADRAARLRTGSGDANFVMNFGRSVTPPPAPACTTYFDLLGAVQGLASFANANWHEPMAHFLYRVREFVTANMDADPANTPCRVERTLHEVNQFLGAAFAPLASDSPYWWRDFSMAASQIEFCSVSWSLALAELAHAPATPAPQPPRGASMDASARQS
;
A
#
# COMPACT_ATOMS: atom_id res chain seq x y z
N MET A 1 -0.07 -15.97 18.02
CA MET A 1 1.34 -16.12 17.61
C MET A 1 2.13 -14.91 18.07
N VAL A 2 3.36 -15.11 18.54
CA VAL A 2 4.20 -14.05 19.11
C VAL A 2 5.45 -13.91 18.26
N LEU A 3 5.79 -12.68 17.87
CA LEU A 3 7.00 -12.37 17.13
C LEU A 3 8.27 -12.70 17.97
N PRO A 4 9.37 -13.19 17.38
CA PRO A 4 10.60 -13.45 18.11
C PRO A 4 11.04 -12.24 18.94
N HIS A 5 11.56 -12.51 20.15
CA HIS A 5 11.96 -11.45 21.09
C HIS A 5 13.09 -10.58 20.54
N ALA A 6 14.03 -11.18 19.78
CA ALA A 6 15.11 -10.46 19.11
C ALA A 6 14.56 -9.40 18.14
N THR A 7 13.58 -9.76 17.31
CA THR A 7 12.92 -8.84 16.37
C THR A 7 12.21 -7.69 17.09
N ARG A 8 11.53 -7.97 18.21
CA ARG A 8 10.84 -6.94 19.01
C ARG A 8 11.77 -5.92 19.66
N ASN A 9 13.03 -6.29 19.89
CA ASN A 9 14.03 -5.44 20.52
C ASN A 9 14.88 -4.64 19.52
N LEU A 10 14.67 -4.82 18.21
CA LEU A 10 15.35 -4.02 17.22
C LEU A 10 14.99 -2.53 17.37
N ARG A 11 15.96 -1.66 17.09
CA ARG A 11 15.85 -0.21 17.14
C ARG A 11 16.57 0.37 15.92
N ALA A 12 16.16 1.57 15.50
CA ALA A 12 16.77 2.28 14.39
C ALA A 12 18.28 2.47 14.61
N ALA A 13 18.72 2.66 15.86
CA ALA A 13 20.13 2.78 16.21
C ALA A 13 20.99 1.55 15.82
N HIS A 14 20.39 0.36 15.68
CA HIS A 14 21.11 -0.83 15.20
C HIS A 14 21.44 -0.78 13.71
N PHE A 15 20.81 0.11 12.94
CA PHE A 15 20.99 0.25 11.51
C PHE A 15 21.79 1.51 11.21
N GLN A 16 23.11 1.35 11.09
CA GLN A 16 24.00 2.45 10.72
C GLN A 16 24.18 2.46 9.19
N PRO A 17 24.11 3.63 8.53
CA PRO A 17 24.36 3.71 7.11
C PRO A 17 25.82 3.30 6.81
N PRO A 18 26.08 2.67 5.64
CA PRO A 18 27.42 2.26 5.27
C PRO A 18 28.36 3.46 5.15
N ALA A 19 29.60 3.30 5.60
CA ALA A 19 30.64 4.33 5.55
C ALA A 19 30.98 4.76 4.11
N HIS A 20 30.88 3.83 3.16
CA HIS A 20 31.05 4.08 1.74
C HIS A 20 29.75 3.78 1.00
N ARG A 21 29.28 4.76 0.21
CA ARG A 21 28.11 4.59 -0.66
C ARG A 21 28.57 4.35 -2.08
N VAL A 22 28.19 3.23 -2.66
CA VAL A 22 28.38 3.01 -4.10
C VAL A 22 27.25 3.73 -4.85
N ARG A 23 27.61 4.33 -5.98
CA ARG A 23 26.63 5.01 -6.83
C ARG A 23 25.61 3.99 -7.34
N GLY A 24 24.35 4.20 -7.01
CA GLY A 24 23.25 3.32 -7.41
C GLY A 24 22.76 2.37 -6.34
N ASP A 25 23.42 2.32 -5.18
CA ASP A 25 22.94 1.52 -4.06
C ASP A 25 21.68 2.13 -3.44
N PHE A 26 20.72 1.25 -3.12
CA PHE A 26 19.64 1.57 -2.22
C PHE A 26 20.17 1.61 -0.78
N VAL A 27 20.26 2.81 -0.22
CA VAL A 27 20.60 3.03 1.18
C VAL A 27 19.37 3.56 1.92
N PRO A 28 18.55 2.67 2.51
CA PRO A 28 17.39 3.05 3.30
C PRO A 28 17.75 3.92 4.52
N ALA A 29 16.75 4.61 5.06
CA ALA A 29 16.86 5.22 6.38
C ALA A 29 16.79 4.12 7.44
N ALA A 30 17.43 4.35 8.59
CA ALA A 30 17.47 3.38 9.70
C ALA A 30 16.06 2.92 10.16
N THR A 31 15.06 3.79 10.08
CA THR A 31 13.66 3.44 10.40
C THR A 31 13.01 2.54 9.34
N HIS A 32 13.43 2.64 8.08
CA HIS A 32 12.99 1.73 7.02
C HIS A 32 13.65 0.36 7.16
N ASP A 33 14.94 0.31 7.52
CA ASP A 33 15.62 -0.95 7.85
C ASP A 33 14.97 -1.63 9.05
N LEU A 34 14.69 -0.86 10.11
CA LEU A 34 13.96 -1.36 11.27
C LEU A 34 12.61 -1.99 10.87
N ALA A 35 11.86 -1.30 10.01
CA ALA A 35 10.57 -1.80 9.54
C ALA A 35 10.73 -3.09 8.73
N ALA A 36 11.71 -3.14 7.82
CA ALA A 36 12.00 -4.32 7.01
C ALA A 36 12.37 -5.52 7.89
N HIS A 37 13.23 -5.34 8.89
CA HIS A 37 13.65 -6.42 9.80
C HIS A 37 12.53 -6.83 10.76
N GLY A 38 11.59 -5.93 11.09
CA GLY A 38 10.37 -6.27 11.83
C GLY A 38 9.39 -7.14 11.05
N LEU A 39 9.50 -7.12 9.71
CA LEU A 39 8.56 -7.71 8.77
C LEU A 39 9.10 -9.00 8.14
N VAL A 40 10.37 -9.04 7.77
CA VAL A 40 11.02 -10.12 7.01
C VAL A 40 11.88 -10.99 7.94
N PRO A 41 11.52 -12.27 8.17
CA PRO A 41 12.28 -13.16 9.05
C PRO A 41 13.73 -13.36 8.58
N PHE A 42 13.93 -13.47 7.27
CA PHE A 42 15.23 -13.70 6.66
C PHE A 42 16.26 -12.61 7.01
N LEU A 43 15.87 -11.33 7.07
CA LEU A 43 16.78 -10.24 7.44
C LEU A 43 17.27 -10.32 8.89
N THR A 44 16.61 -11.12 9.74
CA THR A 44 17.04 -11.40 11.11
C THR A 44 17.76 -12.75 11.27
N SER A 45 17.93 -13.50 10.17
CA SER A 45 18.68 -14.77 10.18
C SER A 45 20.19 -14.52 10.09
N PRO A 46 21.04 -15.50 10.49
CA PRO A 46 22.49 -15.38 10.34
C PRO A 46 22.94 -15.08 8.91
N GLU A 47 22.24 -15.64 7.92
CA GLU A 47 22.50 -15.45 6.50
C GLU A 47 22.07 -14.06 6.03
N GLY A 48 20.88 -13.61 6.41
CA GLY A 48 20.32 -12.34 5.93
C GLY A 48 20.76 -11.09 6.69
N MET A 49 21.29 -11.20 7.92
CA MET A 49 21.74 -10.04 8.70
C MET A 49 22.86 -9.23 8.03
N HIS A 50 23.62 -9.85 7.13
CA HIS A 50 24.69 -9.18 6.38
C HIS A 50 24.26 -8.80 4.96
N GLU A 51 23.03 -9.12 4.57
CA GLU A 51 22.53 -8.82 3.24
C GLU A 51 22.24 -7.32 3.10
N SER A 52 22.76 -6.72 2.03
CA SER A 52 22.43 -5.32 1.73
C SER A 52 20.96 -5.19 1.34
N ALA A 53 20.33 -4.06 1.70
CA ALA A 53 18.95 -3.77 1.29
C ALA A 53 18.75 -3.87 -0.23
N THR A 54 19.76 -3.46 -1.01
CA THR A 54 19.75 -3.59 -2.48
C THR A 54 19.66 -5.05 -2.94
N ALA A 55 20.50 -5.92 -2.38
CA ALA A 55 20.52 -7.34 -2.71
C ALA A 55 19.17 -8.00 -2.39
N TYR A 56 18.63 -7.72 -1.19
CA TYR A 56 17.33 -8.24 -0.79
C TYR A 56 16.22 -7.76 -1.72
N VAL A 57 16.16 -6.45 -2.03
CA VAL A 57 15.17 -5.86 -2.93
C VAL A 57 15.22 -6.50 -4.31
N LEU A 58 16.41 -6.74 -4.85
CA LEU A 58 16.60 -7.41 -6.14
C LEU A 58 16.14 -8.88 -6.12
N SER A 59 16.41 -9.59 -5.03
CA SER A 59 15.99 -10.98 -4.84
C SER A 59 14.47 -11.08 -4.67
N ALA A 60 13.89 -10.31 -3.75
CA ALA A 60 12.46 -10.31 -3.45
C ALA A 60 11.61 -9.94 -4.67
N ARG A 61 12.11 -9.07 -5.55
CA ARG A 61 11.48 -8.68 -6.81
C ARG A 61 11.07 -9.89 -7.66
N GLN A 62 11.86 -10.95 -7.68
CA GLN A 62 11.56 -12.15 -8.47
C GLN A 62 10.28 -12.85 -8.00
N GLY A 63 9.90 -12.64 -6.73
CA GLY A 63 8.65 -13.15 -6.15
C GLY A 63 7.45 -12.21 -6.28
N PHE A 64 7.61 -11.00 -6.84
CA PHE A 64 6.49 -10.05 -6.95
C PHE A 64 5.49 -10.53 -8.01
N THR A 65 4.25 -10.72 -7.58
CA THR A 65 3.15 -11.06 -8.49
C THR A 65 2.48 -9.83 -9.11
N PHE A 66 2.93 -8.64 -8.72
CA PHE A 66 2.45 -7.31 -9.11
C PHE A 66 3.57 -6.45 -9.71
N ASP A 67 3.33 -5.16 -9.92
CA ASP A 67 4.29 -4.22 -10.50
C ASP A 67 5.60 -4.19 -9.68
N ASP A 68 6.71 -4.36 -10.37
CA ASP A 68 8.05 -4.54 -9.83
C ASP A 68 8.93 -3.29 -10.02
N ALA A 69 8.31 -2.15 -10.34
CA ALA A 69 8.97 -0.86 -10.40
C ALA A 69 9.80 -0.60 -9.12
N PRO A 70 11.04 -0.09 -9.23
CA PRO A 70 11.94 0.05 -8.08
C PRO A 70 11.30 0.78 -6.89
N ALA A 71 10.52 1.82 -7.16
CA ALA A 71 9.80 2.59 -6.15
C ALA A 71 8.83 1.74 -5.30
N ILE A 72 8.13 0.79 -5.94
CA ILE A 72 7.18 -0.11 -5.28
C ILE A 72 7.94 -1.09 -4.40
N VAL A 73 9.02 -1.69 -4.91
CA VAL A 73 9.81 -2.64 -4.12
C VAL A 73 10.48 -1.97 -2.93
N ILE A 74 11.03 -0.76 -3.10
CA ILE A 74 11.62 0.06 -2.02
C ILE A 74 10.58 0.40 -0.95
N ALA A 75 9.39 0.82 -1.35
CA ALA A 75 8.34 1.19 -0.40
C ALA A 75 7.80 -0.05 0.32
N ALA A 76 7.66 -1.19 -0.37
CA ALA A 76 7.28 -2.46 0.25
C ALA A 76 8.33 -2.96 1.25
N TYR A 77 9.62 -2.86 0.91
CA TYR A 77 10.74 -3.13 1.84
C TYR A 77 10.62 -2.28 3.10
N SER A 78 10.35 -0.99 2.93
CA SER A 78 10.24 -0.03 4.03
C SER A 78 8.91 -0.12 4.81
N ALA A 79 8.07 -1.12 4.55
CA ALA A 79 6.70 -1.28 5.07
C ALA A 79 5.81 -0.04 4.88
N ARG A 80 6.04 0.75 3.82
CA ARG A 80 5.33 2.00 3.55
C ARG A 80 4.08 1.74 2.74
N PHE A 81 2.99 1.46 3.43
CA PHE A 81 1.67 1.25 2.84
C PHE A 81 0.66 2.32 3.26
N GLY A 82 -0.42 2.42 2.49
CA GLY A 82 -1.51 3.33 2.77
C GLY A 82 -1.08 4.79 2.70
N ARG A 83 -1.49 5.57 3.70
CA ARG A 83 -1.15 7.00 3.83
C ARG A 83 0.35 7.33 3.84
N HIS A 84 1.22 6.34 4.03
CA HIS A 84 2.68 6.51 4.12
C HIS A 84 3.44 6.15 2.84
N GLY A 85 2.74 5.63 1.82
CA GLY A 85 3.37 5.21 0.58
C GLY A 85 2.42 4.49 -0.37
N LEU A 86 2.54 3.17 -0.47
CA LEU A 86 1.84 2.36 -1.45
C LEU A 86 0.36 2.20 -1.10
N SER A 87 -0.51 2.63 -2.01
CA SER A 87 -1.87 2.08 -2.08
C SER A 87 -1.82 0.56 -2.29
N ILE A 88 -2.77 -0.18 -1.71
CA ILE A 88 -2.95 -1.62 -1.95
C ILE A 88 -3.04 -1.94 -3.44
N MET A 89 -3.56 -1.02 -4.26
CA MET A 89 -3.70 -1.21 -5.70
C MET A 89 -2.38 -1.36 -6.45
N HIS A 90 -1.25 -0.89 -5.91
CA HIS A 90 0.08 -1.20 -6.46
C HIS A 90 0.40 -2.70 -6.38
N CYS A 91 -0.26 -3.43 -5.47
CA CYS A 91 -0.13 -4.86 -5.31
C CYS A 91 -1.14 -5.65 -6.17
N LYS A 92 -1.94 -4.98 -7.02
CA LYS A 92 -2.80 -5.65 -7.99
C LYS A 92 -1.93 -6.53 -8.88
N ARG A 93 -2.25 -7.83 -8.93
CA ARG A 93 -1.48 -8.79 -9.73
C ARG A 93 -1.39 -8.30 -11.17
N ALA A 94 -0.17 -8.14 -11.65
CA ALA A 94 0.07 -7.71 -13.00
C ALA A 94 -0.23 -8.90 -13.94
N ASP A 95 -1.02 -8.67 -14.98
CA ASP A 95 -1.25 -9.68 -16.01
C ASP A 95 0.11 -10.11 -16.58
N ARG A 96 0.41 -11.41 -16.50
CA ARG A 96 1.67 -11.98 -16.99
C ARG A 96 1.83 -11.72 -18.49
N ALA A 97 0.74 -11.77 -19.26
CA ALA A 97 0.79 -11.49 -20.69
C ALA A 97 1.00 -9.99 -20.97
N ALA A 98 0.42 -9.09 -20.16
CA ALA A 98 0.72 -7.66 -20.22
C ALA A 98 2.18 -7.36 -19.85
N ARG A 99 2.73 -7.99 -18.80
CA ARG A 99 4.15 -7.84 -18.41
C ARG A 99 5.10 -8.31 -19.51
N LEU A 100 4.82 -9.46 -20.11
CA LEU A 100 5.63 -9.97 -21.22
C LEU A 100 5.54 -9.07 -22.47
N ARG A 101 4.37 -8.48 -22.75
CA ARG A 101 4.17 -7.53 -23.87
C ARG A 101 4.81 -6.16 -23.64
N THR A 102 4.87 -5.69 -22.40
CA THR A 102 5.50 -4.41 -22.05
C THR A 102 7.02 -4.49 -22.13
N GLY A 103 7.58 -5.69 -22.34
CA GLY A 103 9.00 -5.96 -22.22
C GLY A 103 9.43 -5.89 -20.76
N SER A 104 10.40 -6.71 -20.37
CA SER A 104 11.17 -6.39 -19.17
C SER A 104 11.84 -5.05 -19.48
N GLY A 105 11.26 -3.95 -19.00
CA GLY A 105 11.87 -2.66 -19.22
C GLY A 105 13.28 -2.73 -18.65
N ASP A 106 14.28 -2.51 -19.49
CA ASP A 106 15.68 -2.22 -19.12
C ASP A 106 15.73 -0.87 -18.38
N ALA A 107 14.85 -0.67 -17.39
CA ALA A 107 14.90 0.43 -16.47
C ALA A 107 16.21 0.25 -15.71
N ASN A 108 17.18 1.09 -16.06
CA ASN A 108 18.53 1.10 -15.53
C ASN A 108 18.47 1.25 -14.00
N PHE A 109 18.36 0.12 -13.31
CA PHE A 109 18.01 0.00 -11.90
C PHE A 109 19.08 0.63 -11.01
N VAL A 110 20.33 0.59 -11.50
CA VAL A 110 21.51 1.23 -10.92
C VAL A 110 21.37 2.76 -10.81
N MET A 111 20.42 3.41 -11.50
CA MET A 111 20.21 4.86 -11.36
C MET A 111 18.93 5.26 -10.60
N ASN A 112 17.97 4.34 -10.43
CA ASN A 112 16.62 4.66 -9.94
C ASN A 112 16.39 4.40 -8.45
N PHE A 113 17.43 4.20 -7.65
CA PHE A 113 17.33 4.17 -6.19
C PHE A 113 17.50 5.53 -5.52
N GLY A 114 17.51 6.61 -6.32
CA GLY A 114 17.61 7.97 -5.82
C GLY A 114 16.49 8.31 -4.83
N ARG A 115 16.79 9.22 -3.88
CA ARG A 115 15.89 9.72 -2.81
C ARG A 115 14.53 10.27 -3.28
N SER A 116 14.31 10.42 -4.58
CA SER A 116 13.16 11.08 -5.22
C SER A 116 12.25 10.16 -6.04
N VAL A 117 12.49 8.84 -6.04
CA VAL A 117 11.65 7.95 -6.85
C VAL A 117 10.30 7.76 -6.19
N THR A 118 9.28 8.30 -6.86
CA THR A 118 7.87 8.20 -6.45
C THR A 118 7.27 6.98 -7.14
N PRO A 119 6.45 6.17 -6.46
CA PRO A 119 5.75 5.07 -7.12
C PRO A 119 4.88 5.59 -8.27
N PRO A 120 4.73 4.81 -9.35
CA PRO A 120 3.82 5.16 -10.42
C PRO A 120 2.39 5.31 -9.85
N PRO A 121 1.50 6.04 -10.52
CA PRO A 121 0.11 6.14 -10.09
C PRO A 121 -0.52 4.76 -9.92
N ALA A 122 -1.22 4.58 -8.80
CA ALA A 122 -1.88 3.31 -8.51
C ALA A 122 -2.92 2.98 -9.60
N PRO A 123 -3.05 1.71 -10.03
CA PRO A 123 -4.09 1.29 -10.95
C PRO A 123 -5.49 1.64 -10.43
N ALA A 124 -6.41 1.95 -11.35
CA ALA A 124 -7.79 2.21 -10.99
C ALA A 124 -8.43 1.00 -10.29
N CYS A 125 -9.27 1.30 -9.30
CA CYS A 125 -10.05 0.34 -8.53
C CYS A 125 -11.53 0.56 -8.86
N THR A 126 -12.10 -0.33 -9.66
CA THR A 126 -13.48 -0.19 -10.15
C THR A 126 -14.45 -1.18 -9.51
N THR A 127 -13.94 -2.28 -8.98
CA THR A 127 -14.74 -3.36 -8.41
C THR A 127 -14.11 -3.91 -7.13
N TYR A 128 -14.89 -4.59 -6.30
CA TYR A 128 -14.34 -5.33 -5.15
C TYR A 128 -13.41 -6.46 -5.60
N PHE A 129 -13.59 -7.01 -6.80
CA PHE A 129 -12.64 -7.98 -7.38
C PHE A 129 -11.25 -7.39 -7.61
N ASP A 130 -11.16 -6.11 -8.01
CA ASP A 130 -9.88 -5.41 -8.13
C ASP A 130 -9.17 -5.33 -6.78
N LEU A 131 -9.90 -4.96 -5.72
CA LEU A 131 -9.38 -4.91 -4.34
C LEU A 131 -8.95 -6.29 -3.86
N LEU A 132 -9.79 -7.31 -4.02
CA LEU A 132 -9.48 -8.68 -3.61
C LEU A 132 -8.25 -9.21 -4.37
N GLY A 133 -8.12 -8.91 -5.66
CA GLY A 133 -6.96 -9.26 -6.46
C GLY A 133 -5.68 -8.59 -5.96
N ALA A 134 -5.77 -7.33 -5.52
CA ALA A 134 -4.66 -6.59 -4.95
C ALA A 134 -4.25 -7.08 -3.56
N VAL A 135 -5.23 -7.33 -2.68
CA VAL A 135 -5.02 -7.95 -1.36
C VAL A 135 -4.39 -9.34 -1.51
N GLN A 136 -4.87 -10.14 -2.47
CA GLN A 136 -4.30 -11.46 -2.75
C GLN A 136 -2.87 -11.37 -3.30
N GLY A 137 -2.57 -10.38 -4.13
CA GLY A 137 -1.21 -10.13 -4.64
C GLY A 137 -0.23 -9.86 -3.51
N LEU A 138 -0.58 -8.95 -2.59
CA LEU A 138 0.22 -8.65 -1.41
C LEU A 138 0.30 -9.85 -0.46
N ALA A 139 -0.81 -10.54 -0.19
CA ALA A 139 -0.84 -11.70 0.70
C ALA A 139 0.04 -12.84 0.20
N SER A 140 0.05 -13.09 -1.12
CA SER A 140 0.92 -14.11 -1.72
C SER A 140 2.40 -13.80 -1.48
N PHE A 141 2.80 -12.53 -1.62
CA PHE A 141 4.15 -12.09 -1.32
C PHE A 141 4.47 -12.16 0.17
N ALA A 142 3.57 -11.68 1.03
CA ALA A 142 3.72 -11.68 2.48
C ALA A 142 3.86 -13.09 3.04
N ASN A 143 3.07 -14.06 2.57
CA ASN A 143 3.16 -15.45 3.03
C ASN A 143 4.52 -16.08 2.72
N ALA A 144 5.18 -15.67 1.64
CA ALA A 144 6.48 -16.20 1.25
C ALA A 144 7.65 -15.50 1.96
N ASN A 145 7.48 -14.22 2.35
CA ASN A 145 8.59 -13.37 2.75
C ASN A 145 8.48 -12.76 4.14
N TRP A 146 7.28 -12.69 4.73
CA TRP A 146 7.03 -11.97 5.98
C TRP A 146 6.82 -12.93 7.14
N HIS A 147 6.94 -12.41 8.36
CA HIS A 147 6.50 -13.11 9.55
C HIS A 147 5.00 -13.44 9.44
N GLU A 148 4.62 -14.68 9.77
CA GLU A 148 3.25 -15.18 9.66
C GLU A 148 2.18 -14.26 10.30
N PRO A 149 2.39 -13.61 11.46
CA PRO A 149 1.43 -12.65 11.98
C PRO A 149 1.21 -11.42 11.08
N MET A 150 2.23 -10.98 10.36
CA MET A 150 2.15 -9.85 9.41
C MET A 150 1.35 -10.25 8.17
N ALA A 151 1.51 -11.49 7.71
CA ALA A 151 0.69 -12.03 6.63
C ALA A 151 -0.78 -12.21 7.05
N HIS A 152 -1.05 -12.67 8.28
CA HIS A 152 -2.41 -12.86 8.79
C HIS A 152 -3.26 -11.59 8.81
N PHE A 153 -2.64 -10.42 9.02
CA PHE A 153 -3.31 -9.12 8.90
C PHE A 153 -4.04 -8.97 7.55
N LEU A 154 -3.43 -9.45 6.45
CA LEU A 154 -4.01 -9.32 5.12
C LEU A 154 -5.24 -10.20 4.91
N TYR A 155 -5.39 -11.28 5.67
CA TYR A 155 -6.62 -12.08 5.66
C TYR A 155 -7.79 -11.34 6.28
N ARG A 156 -7.57 -10.58 7.36
CA ARG A 156 -8.61 -9.71 7.93
C ARG A 156 -9.03 -8.60 6.96
N VAL A 157 -8.06 -7.99 6.27
CA VAL A 157 -8.35 -7.03 5.20
C VAL A 157 -9.17 -7.68 4.09
N ARG A 158 -8.83 -8.91 3.69
CA ARG A 158 -9.60 -9.68 2.69
C ARG A 158 -11.04 -9.91 3.14
N GLU A 159 -11.25 -10.35 4.38
CA GLU A 159 -12.58 -10.56 4.96
C GLU A 159 -13.40 -9.28 4.97
N PHE A 160 -12.80 -8.14 5.33
CA PHE A 160 -13.44 -6.83 5.29
C PHE A 160 -13.91 -6.44 3.88
N VAL A 161 -13.08 -6.70 2.85
CA VAL A 161 -13.44 -6.42 1.45
C VAL A 161 -14.55 -7.37 0.98
N THR A 162 -14.46 -8.67 1.30
CA THR A 162 -15.49 -9.66 0.97
C THR A 162 -16.84 -9.29 1.59
N ALA A 163 -16.87 -8.91 2.86
CA ALA A 163 -18.10 -8.48 3.53
C ALA A 163 -18.73 -7.24 2.86
N ASN A 164 -17.90 -6.31 2.38
CA ASN A 164 -18.38 -5.16 1.60
C ASN A 164 -18.93 -5.57 0.24
N MET A 165 -18.28 -6.51 -0.45
CA MET A 165 -18.76 -7.05 -1.71
C MET A 165 -20.12 -7.73 -1.56
N ASP A 166 -20.30 -8.54 -0.50
CA ASP A 166 -21.55 -9.23 -0.22
C ASP A 166 -22.68 -8.24 0.10
N ALA A 167 -22.36 -7.16 0.82
CA ALA A 167 -23.30 -6.11 1.19
C ALA A 167 -23.51 -5.05 0.09
N ASP A 168 -22.76 -5.08 -1.01
CA ASP A 168 -22.91 -4.22 -2.20
C ASP A 168 -22.66 -5.02 -3.49
N PRO A 169 -23.58 -5.92 -3.87
CA PRO A 169 -23.44 -6.71 -5.10
C PRO A 169 -23.36 -5.86 -6.37
N ALA A 170 -23.89 -4.63 -6.31
CA ALA A 170 -23.90 -3.69 -7.42
C ALA A 170 -22.53 -3.04 -7.72
N ASN A 171 -21.52 -3.24 -6.85
CA ASN A 171 -20.22 -2.54 -6.95
C ASN A 171 -20.39 -1.03 -7.08
N THR A 172 -21.16 -0.44 -6.15
CA THR A 172 -21.43 1.00 -6.15
C THR A 172 -20.11 1.78 -6.11
N PRO A 173 -19.78 2.63 -7.11
CA PRO A 173 -18.44 3.22 -7.23
C PRO A 173 -17.98 3.97 -5.98
N CYS A 174 -18.85 4.80 -5.39
CA CYS A 174 -18.52 5.55 -4.17
C CYS A 174 -18.21 4.63 -2.98
N ARG A 175 -18.88 3.48 -2.89
CA ARG A 175 -18.63 2.51 -1.81
C ARG A 175 -17.35 1.73 -2.06
N VAL A 176 -17.08 1.31 -3.29
CA VAL A 176 -15.81 0.68 -3.69
C VAL A 176 -14.63 1.62 -3.39
N GLU A 177 -14.74 2.90 -3.76
CA GLU A 177 -13.71 3.90 -3.48
C GLU A 177 -13.52 4.10 -1.97
N ARG A 178 -14.60 4.17 -1.19
CA ARG A 178 -14.50 4.28 0.26
C ARG A 178 -13.88 3.04 0.89
N THR A 179 -14.21 1.84 0.43
CA THR A 179 -13.58 0.59 0.87
C THR A 179 -12.09 0.59 0.53
N LEU A 180 -11.69 1.03 -0.66
CA LEU A 180 -10.28 1.20 -1.02
C LEU A 180 -9.57 2.16 -0.06
N HIS A 181 -10.17 3.31 0.23
CA HIS A 181 -9.60 4.29 1.15
C HIS A 181 -9.37 3.64 2.52
N GLU A 182 -10.34 2.90 3.02
CA GLU A 182 -10.26 2.29 4.35
C GLU A 182 -9.26 1.14 4.44
N VAL A 183 -9.15 0.32 3.39
CA VAL A 183 -8.07 -0.67 3.27
C VAL A 183 -6.70 0.01 3.35
N ASN A 184 -6.52 1.14 2.66
CA ASN A 184 -5.28 1.92 2.73
C ASN A 184 -5.06 2.52 4.12
N GLN A 185 -6.12 2.95 4.83
CA GLN A 185 -6.01 3.40 6.21
C GLN A 185 -5.54 2.28 7.14
N PHE A 186 -6.13 1.09 7.04
CA PHE A 186 -5.75 -0.08 7.84
C PHE A 186 -4.29 -0.46 7.60
N LEU A 187 -3.85 -0.52 6.35
CA LEU A 187 -2.46 -0.82 5.99
C LEU A 187 -1.49 0.22 6.60
N GLY A 188 -1.80 1.51 6.44
CA GLY A 188 -0.95 2.57 6.96
C GLY A 188 -0.93 2.62 8.50
N ALA A 189 -2.04 2.29 9.16
CA ALA A 189 -2.12 2.24 10.62
C ALA A 189 -1.37 1.03 11.18
N ALA A 190 -1.53 -0.14 10.57
CA ALA A 190 -0.89 -1.37 11.03
C ALA A 190 0.62 -1.34 10.80
N PHE A 191 1.10 -0.87 9.64
CA PHE A 191 2.53 -0.93 9.34
C PHE A 191 3.35 0.25 9.89
N ALA A 192 2.74 1.39 10.22
CA ALA A 192 3.47 2.53 10.77
C ALA A 192 4.30 2.24 12.04
N PRO A 193 3.79 1.47 13.03
CA PRO A 193 4.58 1.09 14.20
C PRO A 193 5.89 0.35 13.89
N LEU A 194 5.99 -0.37 12.77
CA LEU A 194 7.22 -1.14 12.45
C LEU A 194 8.44 -0.25 12.27
N ALA A 195 8.25 1.01 11.87
CA ALA A 195 9.33 1.99 11.73
C ALA A 195 9.63 2.74 13.05
N SER A 196 8.99 2.38 14.16
CA SER A 196 9.07 3.07 15.45
C SER A 196 10.06 2.39 16.41
N ASP A 197 10.84 3.19 17.12
CA ASP A 197 11.69 2.73 18.23
C ASP A 197 10.90 2.39 19.51
N SER A 198 9.58 2.57 19.50
CA SER A 198 8.72 2.27 20.64
C SER A 198 8.80 0.80 21.04
N PRO A 199 9.04 0.46 22.32
CA PRO A 199 8.99 -0.94 22.78
C PRO A 199 7.59 -1.55 22.64
N TYR A 200 6.57 -0.73 22.39
CA TYR A 200 5.18 -1.15 22.24
C TYR A 200 4.76 -1.33 20.77
N TRP A 201 5.67 -1.17 19.80
CA TRP A 201 5.33 -1.23 18.38
C TRP A 201 4.55 -2.49 17.99
N TRP A 202 4.90 -3.64 18.58
CA TRP A 202 4.22 -4.92 18.32
C TRP A 202 2.79 -4.94 18.86
N ARG A 203 2.58 -4.36 20.04
CA ARG A 203 1.24 -4.18 20.62
C ARG A 203 0.42 -3.25 19.74
N ASP A 204 1.02 -2.15 19.28
CA ASP A 204 0.33 -1.16 18.47
C ASP A 204 -0.03 -1.72 17.09
N PHE A 205 0.85 -2.50 16.45
CA PHE A 205 0.52 -3.32 15.26
C PHE A 205 -0.65 -4.27 15.54
N SER A 206 -0.57 -5.03 16.64
CA SER A 206 -1.59 -6.04 16.97
C SER A 206 -2.96 -5.41 17.23
N MET A 207 -2.99 -4.25 17.90
CA MET A 207 -4.21 -3.49 18.12
C MET A 207 -4.79 -2.98 16.80
N ALA A 208 -3.97 -2.37 15.94
CA ALA A 208 -4.41 -1.91 14.62
C ALA A 208 -4.97 -3.07 13.78
N ALA A 209 -4.32 -4.23 13.81
CA ALA A 209 -4.79 -5.44 13.13
C ALA A 209 -6.14 -5.94 13.67
N SER A 210 -6.35 -5.85 15.00
CA SER A 210 -7.61 -6.27 15.62
C SER A 210 -8.80 -5.35 15.30
N GLN A 211 -8.55 -4.08 14.95
CA GLN A 211 -9.59 -3.09 14.66
C GLN A 211 -10.20 -3.21 13.25
N ILE A 212 -9.68 -4.12 12.41
CA ILE A 212 -10.26 -4.37 11.09
C ILE A 212 -11.55 -5.16 11.27
N GLU A 213 -12.67 -4.43 11.31
CA GLU A 213 -13.99 -5.02 11.45
C GLU A 213 -15.01 -4.33 10.54
N PHE A 214 -15.71 -5.14 9.75
CA PHE A 214 -16.80 -4.67 8.89
C PHE A 214 -17.96 -4.07 9.69
N CYS A 215 -18.28 -4.62 10.86
CA CYS A 215 -19.38 -4.12 11.69
C CYS A 215 -18.98 -2.99 12.64
N SER A 216 -17.82 -2.35 12.44
CA SER A 216 -17.36 -1.28 13.32
C SER A 216 -18.27 -0.05 13.23
N VAL A 217 -18.40 0.67 14.36
CA VAL A 217 -19.18 1.92 14.43
C VAL A 217 -18.58 2.97 13.49
N SER A 218 -17.25 3.07 13.44
CA SER A 218 -16.54 3.99 12.53
C SER A 218 -16.87 3.70 11.07
N TRP A 219 -16.89 2.43 10.67
CA TRP A 219 -17.27 2.05 9.30
C TRP A 219 -18.74 2.34 9.01
N SER A 220 -19.63 2.07 9.97
CA SER A 220 -21.06 2.37 9.83
C SER A 220 -21.31 3.86 9.63
N LEU A 221 -20.62 4.71 10.39
CA LEU A 221 -20.69 6.17 10.24
C LEU A 221 -20.14 6.62 8.88
N ALA A 222 -19.00 6.06 8.47
CA ALA A 222 -18.42 6.32 7.15
C ALA A 222 -19.36 5.99 5.99
N LEU A 223 -20.10 4.87 6.09
CA LEU A 223 -21.11 4.51 5.09
C LEU A 223 -22.33 5.43 5.15
N ALA A 224 -22.75 5.87 6.34
CA ALA A 224 -23.83 6.83 6.48
C ALA A 224 -23.45 8.18 5.84
N GLU A 225 -22.22 8.66 6.00
CA GLU A 225 -21.72 9.88 5.35
C GLU A 225 -21.83 9.81 3.81
N LEU A 226 -21.57 8.66 3.20
CA LEU A 226 -21.74 8.46 1.76
C LEU A 226 -23.21 8.63 1.32
N ALA A 227 -24.16 8.15 2.13
CA ALA A 227 -25.58 8.26 1.82
C ALA A 227 -26.11 9.70 1.94
N HIS A 228 -25.45 10.55 2.73
CA HIS A 228 -25.82 11.95 2.94
C HIS A 228 -25.02 12.92 2.05
N ALA A 229 -24.08 12.43 1.23
CA ALA A 229 -23.35 13.28 0.30
C ALA A 229 -24.31 13.88 -0.74
N PRO A 230 -24.47 15.22 -0.79
CA PRO A 230 -25.38 15.84 -1.75
C PRO A 230 -24.91 15.57 -3.17
N ALA A 231 -25.85 15.21 -4.06
CA ALA A 231 -25.57 15.11 -5.49
C ALA A 231 -24.96 16.44 -5.97
N THR A 232 -23.77 16.38 -6.58
CA THR A 232 -23.11 17.54 -7.17
C THR A 232 -24.12 18.31 -8.03
N PRO A 233 -24.38 19.61 -7.77
CA PRO A 233 -25.25 20.38 -8.63
C PRO A 233 -24.66 20.38 -10.03
N ALA A 234 -25.44 19.93 -11.01
CA ALA A 234 -25.05 20.03 -12.41
C ALA A 234 -24.63 21.48 -12.72
N PRO A 235 -23.59 21.71 -13.56
CA PRO A 235 -23.16 23.05 -13.90
C PRO A 235 -24.37 23.82 -14.45
N GLN A 236 -24.83 24.85 -13.72
CA GLN A 236 -25.88 25.70 -14.22
C GLN A 236 -25.33 26.47 -15.43
N PRO A 237 -26.03 26.47 -16.58
CA PRO A 237 -25.63 27.29 -17.71
C PRO A 237 -25.64 28.76 -17.27
N PRO A 238 -24.70 29.59 -17.78
CA PRO A 238 -24.56 30.96 -17.35
C PRO A 238 -25.87 31.72 -17.61
N ARG A 239 -26.51 32.19 -16.52
CA ARG A 239 -27.62 33.14 -16.60
C ARG A 239 -27.04 34.51 -16.92
N GLY A 240 -27.09 34.90 -18.20
CA GLY A 240 -26.83 36.28 -18.57
C GLY A 240 -26.52 36.47 -20.05
N ALA A 241 -27.58 36.62 -20.86
CA ALA A 241 -27.66 37.60 -21.96
C ALA A 241 -29.03 37.45 -22.64
N SER A 242 -30.10 37.83 -21.93
CA SER A 242 -31.31 38.30 -22.63
C SER A 242 -31.12 39.79 -22.80
N MET A 243 -30.65 40.22 -23.95
CA MET A 243 -30.70 41.62 -24.35
C MET A 243 -31.27 41.69 -25.77
N ASP A 244 -32.37 42.42 -25.84
CA ASP A 244 -33.23 42.63 -26.99
C ASP A 244 -32.49 42.95 -28.29
N ALA A 245 -32.87 42.25 -29.36
CA ALA A 245 -32.70 42.74 -30.73
C ALA A 245 -34.08 42.75 -31.40
N SER A 246 -34.88 43.75 -31.01
CA SER A 246 -36.03 44.19 -31.82
C SER A 246 -35.71 45.56 -32.41
N ALA A 247 -36.05 45.69 -33.70
CA ALA A 247 -36.03 46.89 -34.53
C ALA A 247 -34.67 47.35 -35.11
N ARG A 248 -34.52 47.18 -36.43
CA ARG A 248 -34.96 48.19 -37.41
C ARG A 248 -34.92 47.65 -38.85
N GLN A 249 -36.07 47.75 -39.50
CA GLN A 249 -36.22 47.79 -40.96
C GLN A 249 -35.67 49.11 -41.51
N SER A 250 -35.35 49.07 -42.81
CA SER A 250 -35.11 50.14 -43.79
C SER A 250 -33.67 50.28 -44.25
#